data_AF-A0AAD9QHQ2-F1
#
_entry.id   AF-A0AAD9QHQ2-F1
#
_cell.length_a   1.000
_cell.length_b   1.000
_cell.length_c   1.000
_cell.angle_alpha   90.00
_cell.angle_beta   90.00
_cell.angle_gamma   90.00
#
_symmetry.space_group_name_H-M   'P 1'
#
loop_
_entity.id
_entity.type
_entity.pdbx_description
1 polymer ?
#
loop_
_entity_poly.entity_id
_entity_poly.type
_entity_poly.pdbx_seq_one_letter_code
_entity_poly.pdbx_strand_id
1 'polypeptide(L)'
;MEEITRALLNREVKGILVDAYSAGLRNDLFSRPEFRVNEIVDYKMAYGIVLSPNARPLRKCFQSYLTAQRAEPFDMIKDKIRPIQTSNSTKDEEKSSGRLLDSSSPQFRNALRYASVSLGVALFFSLIYEVVRYIRTRKKVHQKMNFKASLQKEMNTLVEEFLRQMYKIKEELGEKHRKEIIRFWKLRRKGSPETRWLRISQVRMTQVTPHPEEIVVADLT
;
A
#
# COMPACT_ATOMS: atom_id res chain seq x y z
N MET A 1 54.91 16.31 24.68
CA MET A 1 53.55 16.65 25.16
C MET A 1 53.36 18.15 25.29
N GLU A 2 54.21 18.86 26.04
CA GLU A 2 54.09 20.32 26.20
C GLU A 2 54.14 21.11 24.88
N GLU A 3 55.01 20.71 23.95
CA GLU A 3 55.08 21.29 22.61
C GLU A 3 53.76 21.16 21.83
N ILE A 4 53.16 19.97 21.86
CA ILE A 4 51.89 19.66 21.20
C ILE A 4 50.75 20.47 21.85
N THR A 5 50.75 20.58 23.18
CA THR A 5 49.79 21.42 23.91
C THR A 5 49.96 22.90 23.56
N ARG A 6 51.20 23.40 23.43
CA ARG A 6 51.48 24.79 23.01
C ARG A 6 51.02 25.06 21.58
N ALA A 7 51.29 24.14 20.64
CA ALA A 7 50.81 24.26 19.27
C ALA A 7 49.26 24.33 19.21
N LEU A 8 48.57 23.60 20.09
CA LEU A 8 47.11 23.68 20.21
C LEU A 8 46.64 25.02 20.81
N LEU A 9 47.34 25.56 21.81
CA LEU A 9 47.05 26.89 22.38
C LEU A 9 47.26 28.01 21.35
N ASN A 10 48.37 27.95 20.61
CA ASN A 10 48.74 28.92 19.58
C ASN A 10 47.88 28.79 18.31
N ARG A 11 46.96 27.81 18.26
CA ARG A 11 46.14 27.49 17.09
C ARG A 11 46.95 27.15 15.83
N GLU A 12 48.18 26.68 16.02
CA GLU A 12 49.02 26.14 14.94
C GLU A 12 48.41 24.82 14.42
N VAL A 13 47.76 24.07 15.31
CA VAL A 13 47.00 22.85 15.00
C VAL A 13 45.54 22.99 15.44
N LYS A 14 44.63 22.36 14.69
CA LYS A 14 43.18 22.38 14.99
C LYS A 14 42.77 21.38 16.06
N GLY A 15 43.58 20.34 16.29
CA GLY A 15 43.27 19.25 17.20
C GLY A 15 44.45 18.31 17.33
N ILE A 16 44.43 17.50 18.38
CA ILE A 16 45.48 16.53 18.72
C ILE A 16 44.80 15.23 19.14
N LEU A 17 45.44 14.11 18.80
CA LEU A 17 45.01 12.80 19.28
C LEU A 17 45.98 12.36 20.38
N VAL A 18 45.44 12.08 21.56
CA VAL A 18 46.21 11.71 22.74
C VAL A 18 45.54 10.52 23.40
N ASP A 19 46.34 9.56 23.86
CA ASP A 19 45.83 8.44 24.63
C ASP A 19 45.25 8.89 25.98
N ALA A 20 44.16 8.24 26.40
CA ALA A 20 43.42 8.60 27.61
C ALA A 20 44.27 8.50 28.88
N TYR A 21 45.18 7.52 28.99
CA TYR A 21 46.07 7.40 30.13
C TYR A 21 47.08 8.54 30.17
N SER A 22 47.66 8.90 29.02
CA SER A 22 48.60 10.02 28.93
C SER A 22 47.95 11.37 29.24
N ALA A 23 46.72 11.58 28.75
CA ALA A 23 45.95 12.78 29.03
C ALA A 23 45.51 12.87 30.51
N GLY A 24 45.08 11.75 31.12
CA GLY A 24 44.70 11.71 32.53
C GLY A 24 45.89 11.78 33.51
N LEU A 25 47.07 11.31 33.10
CA LEU A 25 48.32 11.47 33.86
C LEU A 25 48.81 12.92 33.82
N ARG A 26 48.75 13.58 32.65
CA ARG A 26 49.12 14.99 32.46
C ARG A 26 47.89 15.90 32.49
N ASN A 27 47.06 15.71 33.50
CA ASN A 27 45.84 16.50 33.68
C ASN A 27 46.14 18.00 33.80
N ASP A 28 47.34 18.38 34.27
CA ASP A 28 47.84 19.77 34.32
C ASP A 28 47.88 20.47 32.96
N LEU A 29 48.13 19.71 31.88
CA LEU A 29 48.20 20.24 30.53
C LEU A 29 46.83 20.31 29.87
N PHE A 30 45.92 19.38 30.20
CA PHE A 30 44.66 19.19 29.48
C PHE A 30 43.41 19.66 30.23
N SER A 31 43.45 19.83 31.57
CA SER A 31 42.37 20.46 32.36
C SER A 31 42.40 21.99 32.22
N ARG A 32 42.18 22.46 31.01
CA ARG A 32 42.13 23.89 30.67
C ARG A 32 40.81 24.20 29.96
N PRO A 33 40.13 25.32 30.27
CA PRO A 33 38.85 25.66 29.64
C PRO A 33 38.95 25.89 28.12
N GLU A 34 40.15 26.18 27.62
CA GLU A 34 40.44 26.37 26.19
C GLU A 34 40.44 25.07 25.40
N PHE A 35 40.53 23.93 26.08
CA PHE A 35 40.55 22.61 25.44
C PHE A 35 39.25 21.87 25.68
N ARG A 36 38.77 21.22 24.62
CA ARG A 36 37.59 20.37 24.66
C ARG A 36 37.85 19.06 23.96
N VAL A 37 37.47 17.97 24.61
CA VAL A 37 37.45 16.65 23.98
C VAL A 37 36.34 16.65 22.93
N ASN A 38 36.71 16.49 21.66
CA ASN A 38 35.76 16.45 20.55
C ASN A 38 35.15 15.07 20.37
N GLU A 39 35.99 14.04 20.45
CA GLU A 39 35.64 12.64 20.18
C GLU A 39 36.56 11.75 21.02
N ILE A 40 36.03 10.64 21.51
CA ILE A 40 36.80 9.57 22.14
C ILE A 40 36.75 8.42 21.15
N VAL A 41 37.89 8.00 20.62
CA VAL A 41 37.96 6.88 19.68
C VAL A 41 38.22 5.61 20.48
N ASP A 42 37.28 4.65 20.48
CA ASP A 42 37.49 3.35 21.11
C ASP A 42 38.44 2.48 20.27
N TYR A 43 39.74 2.70 20.45
CA TYR A 43 40.79 1.93 19.81
C TYR A 43 41.60 1.15 20.86
N LYS A 44 41.61 -0.17 20.73
CA LYS A 44 42.30 -1.08 21.65
C LYS A 44 43.81 -1.00 21.45
N MET A 45 44.48 -0.22 22.28
CA MET A 45 45.94 -0.15 22.36
C MET A 45 46.46 -0.92 23.58
N ALA A 46 47.63 -1.54 23.41
CA ALA A 46 48.33 -2.22 24.50
C ALA A 46 49.66 -1.51 24.77
N TYR A 47 49.92 -1.21 26.04
CA TYR A 47 51.22 -0.72 26.50
C TYR A 47 52.15 -1.88 26.78
N GLY A 48 53.38 -1.79 26.28
CA GLY A 48 54.39 -2.83 26.42
C GLY A 48 55.76 -2.25 26.73
N ILE A 49 56.63 -3.11 27.23
CA ILE A 49 58.03 -2.79 27.46
C ILE A 49 58.81 -3.22 26.22
N VAL A 50 59.53 -2.29 25.59
CA VAL A 50 60.41 -2.59 24.47
C VAL A 50 61.77 -3.00 25.02
N LEU A 51 62.22 -4.20 24.68
CA LEU A 51 63.51 -4.74 25.11
C LEU A 51 64.45 -4.87 23.90
N SER A 52 65.74 -4.65 24.15
CA SER A 52 66.78 -4.90 23.15
C SER A 52 66.76 -6.39 22.72
N PRO A 53 67.05 -6.72 21.45
CA PRO A 53 67.03 -8.10 20.94
C PRO A 53 67.84 -9.10 21.77
N ASN A 54 68.89 -8.63 22.44
CA ASN A 54 69.81 -9.45 23.23
C ASN A 54 69.33 -9.68 24.68
N ALA A 55 68.26 -9.04 25.13
CA ALA A 55 67.74 -9.12 26.50
C ALA A 55 66.68 -10.22 26.70
N ARG A 56 66.89 -11.41 26.11
CA ARG A 56 65.93 -12.53 26.18
C ARG A 56 65.62 -13.02 27.61
N PRO A 57 66.59 -13.12 28.53
CA PRO A 57 66.30 -13.53 29.91
C PRO A 57 65.38 -12.53 30.62
N LEU A 58 65.63 -11.23 30.42
CA LEU A 58 64.88 -10.15 31.02
C LEU A 58 63.41 -10.14 30.58
N ARG A 59 63.14 -10.51 29.33
CA ARG A 59 61.77 -10.68 28.83
C ARG A 59 60.97 -11.70 29.65
N LYS A 60 61.58 -12.84 29.99
CA LYS A 60 60.92 -13.88 30.80
C LYS A 60 60.65 -13.36 32.21
N CYS A 61 61.60 -12.67 32.82
CA CYS A 61 61.44 -12.08 34.14
C CYS A 61 60.29 -11.05 34.18
N PHE A 62 60.24 -10.11 33.23
CA PHE A 62 59.14 -9.14 33.15
C PHE A 62 57.80 -9.82 32.91
N GLN A 63 57.75 -10.82 32.04
CA GLN A 63 56.52 -11.57 31.77
C GLN A 63 56.04 -12.31 33.03
N SER A 64 56.93 -12.98 33.75
CA SER A 64 56.60 -13.66 35.01
C SER A 64 56.12 -12.68 36.09
N TYR A 65 56.79 -11.54 36.25
CA TYR A 65 56.42 -10.50 37.20
C TYR A 65 55.02 -9.93 36.89
N LEU A 66 54.78 -9.51 35.65
CA LEU A 66 53.48 -8.97 35.22
C LEU A 66 52.36 -10.02 35.32
N THR A 67 52.67 -11.32 35.22
CA THR A 67 51.68 -12.39 35.36
C THR A 67 51.35 -12.67 36.82
N ALA A 68 52.35 -12.66 37.71
CA ALA A 68 52.18 -12.93 39.13
C ALA A 68 51.54 -11.75 39.87
N GLN A 69 51.84 -10.52 39.45
CA GLN A 69 51.50 -9.30 40.17
C GLN A 69 50.65 -8.39 39.30
N ARG A 70 49.58 -8.94 38.71
CA ARG A 70 48.72 -8.18 37.77
C ARG A 70 48.09 -6.96 38.41
N ALA A 71 47.65 -7.04 39.66
CA ALA A 71 46.86 -5.97 40.30
C ALA A 71 47.68 -4.72 40.64
N GLU A 72 48.90 -4.88 41.16
CA GLU A 72 49.69 -3.76 41.69
C GLU A 72 50.05 -2.69 40.63
N PRO A 73 50.47 -3.03 39.40
CA PRO A 73 50.68 -2.03 38.35
C PRO A 73 49.39 -1.29 37.99
N PHE A 74 48.24 -1.99 37.94
CA PHE A 74 46.96 -1.35 37.63
C PHE A 74 46.50 -0.41 38.75
N ASP A 75 46.73 -0.77 40.01
CA ASP A 75 46.40 0.08 41.15
C ASP A 75 47.28 1.34 41.18
N MET A 76 48.58 1.20 40.88
CA MET A 76 49.49 2.36 40.76
C MET A 76 49.09 3.29 39.61
N ILE A 77 48.65 2.74 38.49
CA ILE A 77 48.15 3.52 37.34
C ILE A 77 46.86 4.25 37.72
N LYS A 78 45.94 3.56 38.39
CA LYS A 78 44.66 4.10 38.83
C LYS A 78 44.82 5.26 39.81
N ASP A 79 45.79 5.19 40.72
CA ASP A 79 46.06 6.25 41.69
C ASP A 79 46.59 7.55 41.04
N LYS A 80 47.40 7.40 39.98
CA LYS A 80 48.06 8.55 39.32
C LYS A 80 47.24 9.20 38.22
N ILE A 81 46.24 8.50 37.67
CA ILE A 81 45.48 8.97 36.52
C ILE A 81 44.15 9.53 36.97
N ARG A 82 43.93 10.80 36.64
CA ARG A 82 42.62 11.42 36.82
C ARG A 82 41.76 11.10 35.59
N PRO A 83 40.57 10.51 35.77
CA PRO A 83 39.68 10.28 34.65
C PRO A 83 39.31 11.63 34.03
N ILE A 84 39.43 11.71 32.71
CA ILE A 84 39.04 12.90 31.96
C ILE A 84 37.53 13.07 32.19
N GLN A 85 37.16 14.12 32.91
CA GLN A 85 35.75 14.44 33.10
C GLN A 85 35.21 14.90 31.76
N THR A 86 34.54 14.00 31.06
CA THR A 86 33.66 14.40 29.97
C THR A 86 32.56 15.22 30.61
N SER A 87 32.49 16.50 30.28
CA SER A 87 31.32 17.31 30.61
C SER A 87 30.14 16.73 29.82
N ASN A 88 29.49 15.69 30.36
CA ASN A 88 28.29 15.04 29.86
C ASN A 88 28.15 15.03 28.32
N SER A 89 29.13 14.48 27.64
CA SER A 89 29.09 14.29 26.17
C SER A 89 29.44 12.87 25.74
N THR A 90 29.17 11.87 26.58
CA THR A 90 28.92 10.49 26.12
C THR A 90 27.56 10.42 25.42
N LYS A 91 27.45 11.06 24.25
CA LYS A 91 26.39 10.87 23.25
C LYS A 91 26.90 11.15 21.82
N ASP A 92 28.19 10.97 21.58
CA ASP A 92 28.82 11.48 20.35
C ASP A 92 29.42 10.43 19.41
N GLU A 93 29.35 9.13 19.72
CA GLU A 93 29.71 8.05 18.76
C GLU A 93 28.51 7.40 18.04
N GLU A 94 27.28 7.85 18.30
CA GLU A 94 26.10 7.57 17.45
C GLU A 94 25.49 8.86 16.86
N LYS A 95 26.31 9.91 16.70
CA LYS A 95 25.81 11.29 16.57
C LYS A 95 25.17 11.64 15.22
N SER A 96 25.23 10.78 14.21
CA SER A 96 24.52 11.05 12.95
C SER A 96 23.19 10.33 12.79
N SER A 97 22.91 9.28 13.57
CA SER A 97 21.68 8.47 13.42
C SER A 97 20.94 8.19 14.73
N GLY A 98 21.63 8.08 15.87
CA GLY A 98 21.03 7.74 17.17
C GLY A 98 20.35 8.93 17.87
N ARG A 99 20.85 10.16 17.67
CA ARG A 99 20.30 11.35 18.34
C ARG A 99 19.00 11.88 17.71
N LEU A 100 18.69 11.48 16.48
CA LEU A 100 17.43 11.82 15.79
C LEU A 100 16.27 10.92 16.25
N LEU A 101 16.59 9.72 16.74
CA LEU A 101 15.65 8.68 17.17
C LEU A 101 15.64 8.47 18.70
N ASP A 102 16.18 9.41 19.47
CA ASP A 102 16.08 9.37 20.93
C ASP A 102 14.64 9.76 21.33
N SER A 103 13.92 8.83 21.98
CA SER A 103 12.52 8.97 22.43
C SER A 103 12.30 10.17 23.36
N SER A 104 13.36 10.61 24.05
CA SER A 104 13.34 11.78 24.93
C SER A 104 13.58 13.11 24.19
N SER A 105 13.92 13.07 22.89
CA SER A 105 14.18 14.29 22.12
C SER A 105 12.87 14.99 21.71
N PRO A 106 12.76 16.33 21.88
CA PRO A 106 11.56 17.07 21.49
C PRO A 106 11.32 17.05 19.98
N GLN A 107 12.37 16.88 19.17
CA GLN A 107 12.27 16.79 17.71
C GLN A 107 11.57 15.48 17.28
N PHE A 108 11.95 14.34 17.88
CA PHE A 108 11.33 13.05 17.59
C PHE A 108 9.85 13.03 17.99
N ARG A 109 9.51 13.55 19.18
CA ARG A 109 8.10 13.64 19.63
C ARG A 109 7.26 14.53 18.71
N ASN A 110 7.81 15.64 18.24
CA ASN A 110 7.12 16.51 17.29
C ASN A 110 6.94 15.81 15.94
N ALA A 111 7.98 15.17 15.41
CA ALA A 111 7.91 14.41 14.16
C ALA A 111 6.87 13.28 14.25
N LEU A 112 6.86 12.52 15.34
CA LEU A 112 5.89 11.46 15.59
C LEU A 112 4.46 12.00 15.68
N ARG A 113 4.27 13.17 16.32
CA ARG A 113 2.97 13.85 16.39
C ARG A 113 2.51 14.28 14.99
N TYR A 114 3.38 14.88 14.19
CA TYR A 114 3.04 15.27 12.82
C TYR A 114 2.73 14.07 11.94
N ALA A 115 3.52 12.99 12.03
CA ALA A 115 3.28 11.76 11.28
C ALA A 115 1.94 11.11 11.67
N SER A 116 1.64 11.07 12.98
CA SER A 116 0.36 10.56 13.49
C SER A 116 -0.83 11.39 13.01
N VAL A 117 -0.72 12.73 13.05
CA VAL A 117 -1.76 13.64 12.55
C VAL A 117 -1.93 13.51 11.04
N SER A 118 -0.84 13.47 10.27
CA SER A 118 -0.92 13.32 8.81
C SER A 118 -1.56 11.99 8.41
N LEU A 119 -1.27 10.92 9.16
CA LEU A 119 -1.91 9.62 8.94
C LEU A 119 -3.41 9.68 9.24
N GLY A 120 -3.80 10.29 10.35
CA GLY A 120 -5.21 10.49 10.70
C GLY A 120 -5.98 11.27 9.63
N VAL A 121 -5.37 12.34 9.12
CA VAL A 121 -5.95 13.17 8.05
C VAL A 121 -6.07 12.36 6.74
N ALA A 122 -5.05 11.61 6.36
CA ALA A 122 -5.07 10.76 5.18
C ALA A 122 -6.18 9.69 5.27
N LEU A 123 -6.32 9.04 6.43
CA LEU A 123 -7.39 8.06 6.67
C LEU A 123 -8.78 8.71 6.61
N PHE A 124 -8.93 9.90 7.18
CA PHE A 124 -10.20 10.64 7.13
C PHE A 124 -10.59 11.00 5.69
N PHE A 125 -9.66 11.51 4.88
CA PHE A 125 -9.93 11.77 3.46
C PHE A 125 -10.20 10.49 2.68
N SER A 126 -9.51 9.38 2.99
CA SER A 126 -9.75 8.08 2.35
C SER A 126 -11.17 7.56 2.65
N LEU A 127 -11.60 7.65 3.91
CA LEU A 127 -12.97 7.29 4.32
C LEU A 127 -14.01 8.17 3.63
N ILE A 128 -13.82 9.49 3.59
CA ILE A 128 -14.72 10.40 2.88
C ILE A 128 -14.80 10.04 1.40
N TYR A 129 -13.64 9.79 0.77
CA TYR A 129 -13.59 9.41 -0.63
C TYR A 129 -14.35 8.11 -0.89
N GLU A 130 -14.17 7.10 -0.04
CA GLU A 130 -14.85 5.82 -0.15
C GLU A 130 -16.36 5.93 0.08
N VAL A 131 -16.79 6.72 1.07
CA VAL A 131 -18.22 7.02 1.30
C VAL A 131 -18.84 7.73 0.11
N VAL A 132 -18.18 8.76 -0.43
CA VAL A 132 -18.67 9.48 -1.63
C VAL A 132 -18.71 8.55 -2.84
N ARG A 133 -17.67 7.72 -3.04
CA ARG A 133 -17.62 6.73 -4.12
C ARG A 133 -18.74 5.70 -3.97
N TYR A 134 -19.00 5.23 -2.76
CA TYR A 134 -20.07 4.30 -2.44
C TYR A 134 -21.45 4.91 -2.76
N ILE A 135 -21.71 6.14 -2.30
CA ILE A 135 -22.96 6.85 -2.57
C ILE A 135 -23.14 7.09 -4.07
N ARG A 136 -22.11 7.56 -4.78
CA ARG A 136 -22.18 7.77 -6.25
C ARG A 136 -22.44 6.46 -7.00
N THR A 137 -21.82 5.36 -6.59
CA THR A 137 -22.04 4.05 -7.21
C THR A 137 -23.46 3.55 -6.94
N ARG A 138 -23.96 3.66 -5.71
CA ARG A 138 -25.34 3.35 -5.34
C ARG A 138 -26.36 4.19 -6.12
N LYS A 139 -26.11 5.49 -6.30
CA LYS A 139 -26.96 6.38 -7.12
C LYS A 139 -27.02 5.92 -8.58
N LYS A 140 -25.88 5.57 -9.19
CA LYS A 140 -25.83 5.03 -10.56
C LYS A 140 -26.59 3.72 -10.70
N VAL A 141 -26.46 2.82 -9.71
CA VAL A 141 -27.19 1.53 -9.71
C VAL A 141 -28.68 1.75 -9.53
N HIS A 142 -29.10 2.63 -8.61
CA HIS A 142 -30.50 2.94 -8.40
C HIS A 142 -31.15 3.59 -9.64
N GLN A 143 -30.44 4.48 -10.32
CA GLN A 143 -30.90 5.06 -11.59
C GLN A 143 -31.07 4.00 -12.68
N LYS A 144 -30.13 3.05 -12.80
CA LYS A 144 -30.26 1.93 -13.76
C LYS A 144 -31.44 1.00 -13.42
N MET A 145 -31.67 0.70 -12.15
CA MET A 145 -32.81 -0.10 -11.70
C MET A 145 -34.14 0.59 -12.00
N ASN A 146 -34.24 1.90 -11.70
CA ASN A 146 -35.44 2.69 -11.98
C ASN A 146 -35.71 2.81 -13.48
N PHE A 147 -34.66 3.00 -14.30
CA PHE A 147 -34.79 3.03 -15.75
C PHE A 147 -35.26 1.68 -16.31
N LYS A 148 -34.69 0.56 -15.84
CA LYS A 148 -35.14 -0.79 -16.25
C LYS A 148 -36.59 -1.04 -15.86
N ALA A 149 -37.01 -0.63 -14.66
CA ALA A 149 -38.39 -0.75 -14.21
C ALA A 149 -39.36 0.09 -15.07
N SER A 150 -38.96 1.32 -15.44
CA SER A 150 -39.73 2.18 -16.35
C SER A 150 -39.88 1.53 -17.73
N LEU A 151 -38.78 1.03 -18.29
CA LEU A 151 -38.77 0.41 -19.62
C LEU A 151 -39.62 -0.87 -19.64
N GLN A 152 -39.56 -1.69 -18.59
CA GLN A 152 -40.38 -2.88 -18.46
C GLN A 152 -41.87 -2.51 -18.35
N LYS A 153 -42.21 -1.43 -17.65
CA LYS A 153 -43.58 -0.94 -17.57
C LYS A 153 -44.09 -0.48 -18.94
N GLU A 154 -43.29 0.29 -19.68
CA GLU A 154 -43.62 0.73 -21.05
C GLU A 154 -43.83 -0.45 -22.00
N MET A 155 -42.92 -1.43 -21.97
CA MET A 155 -43.02 -2.64 -22.78
C MET A 155 -44.31 -3.43 -22.46
N ASN A 156 -44.63 -3.60 -21.18
CA ASN A 156 -45.85 -4.28 -20.78
C ASN A 156 -47.10 -3.55 -21.27
N THR A 157 -47.14 -2.21 -21.19
CA THR A 157 -48.26 -1.44 -21.73
C THR A 157 -48.42 -1.58 -23.24
N LEU A 158 -47.31 -1.60 -24.01
CA LEU A 158 -47.39 -1.81 -25.46
C LEU A 158 -47.89 -3.20 -25.81
N VAL A 159 -47.45 -4.23 -25.07
CA VAL A 159 -47.93 -5.61 -25.25
C VAL A 159 -49.41 -5.72 -24.91
N GLU A 160 -49.87 -5.12 -23.80
CA GLU A 160 -51.28 -5.12 -23.43
C GLU A 160 -52.16 -4.43 -24.48
N GLU A 161 -51.70 -3.30 -25.04
CA GLU A 161 -52.42 -2.60 -26.09
C GLU A 161 -52.48 -3.42 -27.39
N PHE A 162 -51.36 -4.06 -27.77
CA PHE A 162 -51.32 -4.95 -28.92
C PHE A 162 -52.27 -6.15 -28.75
N LEU A 163 -52.25 -6.80 -27.59
CA LEU A 163 -53.16 -7.90 -27.28
C LEU A 163 -54.61 -7.45 -27.36
N ARG A 164 -54.94 -6.28 -26.81
CA ARG A 164 -56.28 -5.70 -26.88
C ARG A 164 -56.74 -5.48 -28.33
N GLN A 165 -55.87 -4.94 -29.18
CA GLN A 165 -56.17 -4.75 -30.61
C GLN A 165 -56.37 -6.10 -31.31
N MET A 166 -55.52 -7.09 -31.03
CA MET A 166 -55.66 -8.43 -31.57
C MET A 166 -56.99 -9.10 -31.19
N TYR A 167 -57.41 -8.98 -29.93
CA TYR A 167 -58.70 -9.50 -29.48
C TYR A 167 -59.87 -8.82 -30.20
N LYS A 168 -59.82 -7.49 -30.35
CA LYS A 168 -60.84 -6.74 -31.07
C LYS A 168 -60.95 -7.18 -32.54
N ILE A 169 -59.81 -7.32 -33.22
CA ILE A 169 -59.77 -7.79 -34.61
C ILE A 169 -60.33 -9.21 -34.72
N LYS A 170 -59.96 -10.10 -33.79
CA LYS A 170 -60.49 -11.48 -33.74
C LYS A 170 -62.01 -11.49 -33.61
N GLU A 171 -62.56 -10.66 -32.73
CA GLU A 171 -64.00 -10.56 -32.51
C GLU A 171 -64.73 -10.00 -33.74
N GLU A 172 -64.18 -8.95 -34.36
CA GLU A 172 -64.71 -8.39 -35.62
C GLU A 172 -64.67 -9.41 -36.77
N LEU A 173 -63.58 -10.18 -36.90
CA LEU A 173 -63.49 -11.26 -37.89
C LEU A 173 -64.49 -12.38 -37.59
N GLY A 174 -64.68 -12.76 -36.33
CA GLY A 174 -65.66 -13.76 -35.93
C GLY A 174 -67.09 -13.35 -36.29
N GLU A 175 -67.44 -12.09 -36.01
CA GLU A 175 -68.75 -11.53 -36.38
C GLU A 175 -68.94 -11.44 -37.90
N LYS A 176 -67.90 -11.03 -38.66
CA LYS A 176 -67.95 -11.04 -40.14
C LYS A 176 -68.14 -12.45 -40.68
N HIS A 177 -67.37 -13.43 -40.18
CA HIS A 177 -67.45 -14.81 -40.61
C HIS A 177 -68.83 -15.42 -40.33
N ARG A 178 -69.40 -15.17 -39.15
CA ARG A 178 -70.77 -15.60 -38.80
C ARG A 178 -71.80 -15.01 -39.76
N LYS A 179 -71.69 -13.72 -40.12
CA LYS A 179 -72.57 -13.07 -41.11
C LYS A 179 -72.42 -13.68 -42.51
N GLU A 180 -71.20 -13.99 -42.92
CA GLU A 180 -70.91 -14.65 -44.20
C GLU A 180 -71.48 -16.07 -44.27
N ILE A 181 -71.31 -16.87 -43.21
CA ILE A 181 -71.90 -18.21 -43.10
C ILE A 181 -73.42 -18.12 -43.24
N ILE A 182 -74.07 -17.23 -42.49
CA ILE A 182 -75.54 -17.04 -42.57
C ILE A 182 -75.96 -16.64 -43.99
N ARG A 183 -75.21 -15.74 -44.64
CA ARG A 183 -75.48 -15.31 -46.03
C ARG A 183 -75.33 -16.47 -47.01
N PHE A 184 -74.27 -17.27 -46.88
CA PHE A 184 -74.03 -18.45 -47.71
C PHE A 184 -75.18 -19.46 -47.58
N TRP A 185 -75.61 -19.77 -46.36
CA TRP A 185 -76.74 -20.68 -46.13
C TRP A 185 -78.07 -20.13 -46.69
N LYS A 186 -78.30 -18.81 -46.62
CA LYS A 186 -79.48 -18.17 -47.24
C LYS A 186 -79.48 -18.26 -48.77
N LEU A 187 -78.32 -18.05 -49.41
CA LEU A 187 -78.16 -18.19 -50.86
C LEU A 187 -78.34 -19.65 -51.31
N ARG A 188 -77.74 -20.60 -50.59
CA ARG A 188 -77.90 -22.04 -50.84
C ARG A 188 -79.36 -22.51 -50.71
N ARG A 189 -80.14 -21.91 -49.79
CA ARG A 189 -81.57 -22.22 -49.64
C ARG A 189 -82.45 -21.66 -50.76
N LYS A 190 -82.03 -20.56 -51.41
CA LYS A 190 -82.77 -19.90 -52.51
C LYS A 190 -82.41 -20.43 -53.91
N GLY A 191 -81.36 -21.25 -54.05
CA GLY A 191 -80.92 -21.76 -55.34
C GLY A 191 -80.54 -23.24 -55.30
N SER A 192 -81.29 -24.05 -56.05
CA SER A 192 -80.83 -25.27 -56.71
C SER A 192 -81.52 -25.28 -58.09
N PRO A 193 -80.81 -25.45 -59.23
CA PRO A 193 -79.80 -26.49 -59.40
C PRO A 193 -78.47 -26.09 -60.10
N GLU A 194 -77.51 -27.02 -59.98
CA GLU A 194 -76.43 -27.38 -60.92
C GLU A 194 -75.00 -26.77 -60.87
N THR A 195 -74.09 -27.60 -60.33
CA THR A 195 -72.83 -28.13 -60.94
C THR A 195 -71.70 -27.20 -61.42
N ARG A 196 -71.57 -25.95 -60.95
CA ARG A 196 -70.36 -25.13 -61.27
C ARG A 196 -69.29 -25.00 -60.18
N TRP A 197 -69.62 -25.24 -58.91
CA TRP A 197 -68.75 -24.87 -57.78
C TRP A 197 -67.69 -25.91 -57.37
N LEU A 198 -67.86 -27.19 -57.71
CA LEU A 198 -66.87 -28.23 -57.37
C LEU A 198 -65.53 -28.08 -58.14
N ARG A 199 -65.50 -27.26 -59.20
CA ARG A 199 -64.27 -27.02 -59.97
C ARG A 199 -63.37 -25.94 -59.35
N ILE A 200 -63.90 -25.06 -58.51
CA ILE A 200 -63.14 -23.93 -57.94
C ILE A 200 -62.42 -24.34 -56.64
N SER A 201 -62.96 -25.29 -55.88
CA SER A 201 -62.32 -25.82 -54.67
C SER A 201 -61.09 -26.69 -54.96
N GLN A 202 -61.05 -27.37 -56.11
CA GLN A 202 -59.90 -28.19 -56.49
C GLN A 202 -58.69 -27.36 -56.97
N VAL A 203 -58.93 -26.19 -57.58
CA VAL A 203 -57.86 -25.32 -58.09
C VAL A 203 -57.17 -24.52 -56.97
N ARG A 204 -57.84 -24.32 -55.82
CA ARG A 204 -57.25 -23.55 -54.70
C ARG A 204 -56.43 -24.42 -53.72
N MET A 205 -56.60 -25.75 -53.73
CA MET A 205 -55.82 -26.65 -52.86
C MET A 205 -54.46 -27.08 -53.44
N THR A 206 -54.17 -26.83 -54.72
CA THR A 206 -52.91 -27.26 -55.36
C THR A 206 -51.76 -26.25 -55.27
N GLN A 207 -51.89 -25.13 -54.53
CA GLN A 207 -50.82 -24.14 -54.32
C GLN A 207 -50.29 -24.05 -52.89
N VAL A 208 -50.49 -25.09 -52.07
CA VAL A 208 -49.78 -25.21 -50.80
C VAL A 208 -48.68 -26.27 -50.95
N THR A 209 -47.54 -25.85 -51.48
CA THR A 209 -46.28 -26.59 -51.35
C THR A 209 -45.73 -26.42 -49.94
N PRO A 210 -45.31 -27.50 -49.24
CA PRO A 210 -44.55 -27.38 -48.01
C PRO A 210 -43.09 -27.09 -48.35
N HIS A 211 -42.56 -25.95 -47.87
CA HIS A 211 -41.12 -25.72 -47.81
C HIS A 211 -40.57 -26.46 -46.57
N PRO A 212 -39.59 -27.36 -46.70
CA PRO A 212 -38.78 -27.80 -45.57
C PRO A 212 -37.59 -26.84 -45.47
N GLU A 213 -37.52 -26.05 -44.41
CA GLU A 213 -36.26 -25.41 -44.02
C GLU A 213 -35.73 -26.10 -42.77
N GLU A 214 -34.63 -26.82 -42.99
CA GLU A 214 -33.66 -27.29 -41.99
C GLU A 214 -33.24 -26.14 -41.08
N ILE A 215 -33.40 -26.34 -39.77
CA ILE A 215 -32.65 -25.58 -38.76
C ILE A 215 -31.45 -26.46 -38.40
N VAL A 216 -30.33 -26.21 -39.06
CA VAL A 216 -29.02 -26.70 -38.63
C VAL A 216 -28.60 -25.87 -37.42
N VAL A 217 -28.58 -26.50 -36.25
CA VAL A 217 -27.88 -26.00 -35.07
C VAL A 217 -26.39 -26.24 -35.30
N ALA A 218 -25.66 -25.18 -35.65
CA ALA A 218 -24.21 -25.18 -35.62
C ALA A 218 -23.75 -24.58 -34.28
N ASP A 219 -23.18 -25.46 -33.46
CA ASP A 219 -22.25 -25.13 -32.37
C ASP A 219 -21.17 -24.16 -32.88
N LEU A 220 -20.92 -23.09 -32.12
CA LEU A 220 -19.64 -22.40 -32.11
C LEU A 220 -19.29 -22.02 -30.67
N THR A 221 -18.34 -22.81 -30.17
CA THR A 221 -17.29 -22.50 -29.19
C THR A 221 -16.75 -21.08 -29.29
#